data_AF-A0AA51HGE4-F1
#
_entry.id   AF-A0AA51HGE4-F1
#
_cell.length_a   1.000
_cell.length_b   1.000
_cell.length_c   1.000
_cell.angle_alpha   90.00
_cell.angle_beta   90.00
_cell.angle_gamma   90.00
#
_symmetry.space_group_name_H-M   'P 1'
#
loop_
_entity.id
_entity.type
_entity.pdbx_description
1 polymer ?
#
loop_
_entity_poly.entity_id
_entity_poly.type
_entity_poly.pdbx_seq_one_letter_code
_entity_poly.pdbx_strand_id
1 'polypeptide(L)'
;MEKSSSNGSAAIQLDSLTKNFGDYRAVSNLSLEVNGGEIFGFLGLNGADKSTTIKMILSLLKPSSGSIYMLGNKVDPGTHKLWEQVGYWEGYFFADDSKYKKDTRMKILSFIHCEALKVLRSSVFWIVVVAFATMPIMLGLVTYINAVDAGWEPYLTDLLGSSTAILVIGFSFTACWVFGREYTDKTISELLVKPLSKLYVVLSKFIVIFLWDVLLAFFMFAVVFIMGMLIGLNGGIWLIIMKVFLLL
;
A
#
# COMPACT_ATOMS: atom_id res chain seq x y z
N MET A 1 39.80 -31.65 -17.71
CA MET A 1 39.62 -32.35 -16.42
C MET A 1 38.57 -31.54 -15.69
N GLU A 2 37.35 -31.98 -15.41
CA GLU A 2 36.81 -33.33 -15.26
C GLU A 2 35.30 -33.21 -15.52
N LYS A 3 34.80 -33.90 -16.56
CA LYS A 3 33.35 -34.03 -16.80
C LYS A 3 32.89 -35.15 -15.87
N SER A 4 32.45 -34.80 -14.66
CA SER A 4 31.79 -35.76 -13.78
C SER A 4 30.43 -36.10 -14.40
N SER A 5 30.40 -37.21 -15.13
CA SER A 5 29.18 -37.88 -15.55
C SER A 5 28.42 -38.38 -14.32
N SER A 6 27.60 -37.52 -13.71
CA SER A 6 26.45 -38.01 -12.97
C SER A 6 25.44 -38.48 -14.00
N ASN A 7 25.08 -39.76 -13.99
CA ASN A 7 23.83 -40.24 -14.57
C ASN A 7 22.66 -39.61 -13.80
N GLY A 8 22.49 -38.29 -13.93
CA GLY A 8 21.45 -37.51 -13.28
C GLY A 8 20.21 -37.59 -14.14
N SER A 9 19.20 -38.34 -13.67
CA SER A 9 17.88 -38.30 -14.30
C SER A 9 17.37 -36.85 -14.28
N ALA A 10 16.99 -36.32 -15.44
CA ALA A 10 16.37 -34.99 -15.54
C ALA A 10 15.17 -34.91 -14.59
N ALA A 11 15.14 -33.89 -13.75
CA ALA A 11 14.02 -33.66 -12.83
C ALA A 11 12.79 -33.18 -13.60
N ILE A 12 12.98 -32.32 -14.60
CA ILE A 12 11.94 -31.84 -15.51
C ILE A 12 12.51 -31.87 -16.93
N GLN A 13 11.76 -32.44 -17.87
CA GLN A 13 12.07 -32.40 -19.29
C GLN A 13 10.82 -32.02 -20.08
N LEU A 14 10.94 -31.01 -20.93
CA LEU A 14 9.91 -30.53 -21.86
C LEU A 14 10.39 -30.79 -23.27
N ASP A 15 9.56 -31.45 -24.06
CA ASP A 15 9.85 -31.74 -25.47
C ASP A 15 8.84 -31.01 -26.36
N SER A 16 9.31 -29.96 -27.05
CA SER A 16 8.57 -29.20 -28.05
C SER A 16 7.19 -28.71 -27.58
N LEU A 17 7.14 -28.25 -26.33
CA LEU A 17 5.89 -27.88 -25.66
C LEU A 17 5.26 -26.65 -26.31
N THR A 18 3.99 -26.79 -26.70
CA THR A 18 3.24 -25.70 -27.37
C THR A 18 1.86 -25.56 -26.74
N LYS A 19 1.41 -24.31 -26.55
CA LYS A 19 0.08 -23.96 -26.06
C LYS A 19 -0.56 -22.87 -26.91
N ASN A 20 -1.72 -23.20 -27.46
CA ASN A 20 -2.61 -22.27 -28.14
C ASN A 20 -3.89 -22.09 -27.31
N PHE A 21 -4.39 -20.85 -27.27
CA PHE A 21 -5.69 -20.45 -26.74
C PHE A 21 -6.48 -19.81 -27.89
N GLY A 22 -7.31 -20.61 -28.57
CA GLY A 22 -7.93 -20.18 -29.83
C GLY A 22 -6.84 -19.79 -30.83
N ASP A 23 -6.91 -18.56 -31.34
CA ASP A 23 -5.95 -18.00 -32.30
C ASP A 23 -4.66 -17.47 -31.66
N TYR A 24 -4.58 -17.37 -30.33
CA TYR A 24 -3.41 -16.87 -29.62
C TYR A 24 -2.45 -18.00 -29.25
N ARG A 25 -1.18 -17.91 -29.68
CA ARG A 25 -0.11 -18.85 -29.32
C ARG A 25 0.68 -18.33 -28.12
N ALA A 26 0.36 -18.85 -26.94
CA ALA A 26 0.98 -18.47 -25.66
C ALA A 26 2.40 -19.06 -25.50
N VAL A 27 2.59 -20.33 -25.84
CA VAL A 27 3.89 -21.00 -25.77
C VAL A 27 4.13 -21.72 -27.09
N SER A 28 5.31 -21.58 -27.68
CA SER A 28 5.64 -22.18 -28.98
C SER A 28 6.93 -22.98 -28.93
N ASN A 29 6.83 -24.30 -29.16
CA ASN A 29 7.97 -25.22 -29.32
C ASN A 29 9.04 -25.09 -28.23
N LEU A 30 8.62 -25.02 -26.96
CA LEU A 30 9.52 -24.90 -25.82
C LEU A 30 10.10 -26.28 -25.47
N SER A 31 11.41 -26.43 -25.64
CA SER A 31 12.15 -27.58 -25.12
C SER A 31 13.10 -27.11 -24.02
N LEU A 32 13.07 -27.82 -22.88
CA LEU A 32 13.84 -27.46 -21.69
C LEU A 32 14.14 -28.72 -20.88
N GLU A 33 15.35 -28.82 -20.35
CA GLU A 33 15.75 -29.87 -19.42
C GLU A 33 16.30 -29.22 -18.16
N VAL A 34 15.85 -29.68 -17.00
CA VAL A 34 16.29 -29.21 -15.67
C VAL A 34 16.74 -30.43 -14.87
N ASN A 35 17.98 -30.42 -14.40
CA ASN A 35 18.52 -31.55 -13.66
C ASN A 35 18.13 -31.49 -12.18
N GLY A 36 18.20 -32.64 -11.51
CA GLY A 36 18.03 -32.70 -10.06
C GLY A 36 19.09 -31.85 -9.34
N GLY A 37 18.66 -31.03 -8.38
CA GLY A 37 19.54 -30.15 -7.59
C GLY A 37 19.78 -28.76 -8.20
N GLU A 38 19.23 -28.48 -9.39
CA GLU A 38 19.32 -27.16 -10.03
C GLU A 38 18.14 -26.26 -9.62
N ILE A 39 18.42 -24.97 -9.48
CA ILE A 39 17.39 -23.94 -9.32
C ILE A 39 17.19 -23.28 -10.69
N PHE A 40 16.01 -23.45 -11.26
CA PHE A 40 15.64 -22.86 -12.55
C PHE A 40 14.58 -21.77 -12.37
N GLY A 41 14.70 -20.67 -13.13
CA GLY A 41 13.76 -19.54 -13.08
C GLY A 41 13.38 -19.05 -14.46
N PHE A 42 12.08 -18.87 -14.70
CA PHE A 42 11.57 -18.20 -15.90
C PHE A 42 11.63 -16.68 -15.72
N LEU A 43 12.49 -16.01 -16.49
CA LEU A 43 12.58 -14.55 -16.55
C LEU A 43 11.95 -14.02 -17.85
N GLY A 44 11.14 -12.96 -17.76
CA GLY A 44 10.46 -12.38 -18.92
C GLY A 44 9.47 -11.29 -18.54
N LEU A 45 8.99 -10.54 -19.53
CA LEU A 45 7.98 -9.49 -19.36
C LEU A 45 6.63 -10.07 -18.88
N ASN A 46 5.75 -9.22 -18.37
CA ASN A 46 4.36 -9.60 -18.12
C ASN A 46 3.70 -9.96 -19.47
N GLY A 47 3.04 -11.10 -19.52
CA GLY A 47 2.50 -11.66 -20.77
C GLY A 47 3.46 -12.53 -21.56
N ALA A 48 4.67 -12.81 -21.07
CA ALA A 48 5.58 -13.81 -21.66
C ALA A 48 5.18 -15.27 -21.33
N ASP A 49 3.96 -15.51 -20.84
CA ASP A 49 3.39 -16.83 -20.60
C ASP A 49 4.18 -17.79 -19.68
N LYS A 50 4.97 -17.22 -18.76
CA LYS A 50 5.70 -17.95 -17.72
C LYS A 50 4.77 -18.78 -16.84
N SER A 51 3.70 -18.16 -16.33
CA SER A 51 2.70 -18.85 -15.50
C SER A 51 1.94 -19.92 -16.30
N THR A 52 1.70 -19.68 -17.59
CA THR A 52 1.10 -20.67 -18.50
C THR A 52 1.99 -21.91 -18.62
N THR A 53 3.31 -21.71 -18.77
CA THR A 53 4.30 -22.79 -18.82
C THR A 53 4.33 -23.59 -17.52
N ILE A 54 4.40 -22.92 -16.36
CA ILE A 54 4.38 -23.58 -15.04
C ILE A 54 3.09 -24.40 -14.85
N LYS A 55 1.93 -23.85 -15.23
CA LYS A 55 0.64 -24.57 -15.14
C LYS A 55 0.60 -25.80 -16.04
N MET A 56 1.29 -25.79 -17.18
CA MET A 56 1.41 -26.99 -18.02
C MET A 56 2.31 -28.05 -17.38
N ILE A 57 3.44 -27.65 -16.81
CA ILE A 57 4.36 -28.56 -16.11
C ILE A 57 3.65 -29.27 -14.95
N LEU A 58 2.80 -28.54 -14.23
CA LEU A 58 2.00 -29.06 -13.11
C LEU A 58 0.75 -29.84 -13.54
N SER A 59 0.57 -30.09 -14.84
CA SER A 59 -0.64 -30.71 -15.42
C SER A 59 -1.97 -30.00 -15.08
N LEU A 60 -1.92 -28.75 -14.60
CA LEU A 60 -3.11 -27.91 -14.36
C LEU A 60 -3.67 -27.35 -15.67
N LEU A 61 -2.85 -27.33 -16.72
CA LEU A 61 -3.21 -26.89 -18.06
C LEU A 61 -2.69 -27.88 -19.09
N LYS A 62 -3.56 -28.45 -19.91
CA LYS A 62 -3.15 -29.37 -20.97
C LYS A 62 -2.40 -28.64 -22.08
N PRO A 63 -1.20 -29.08 -22.51
CA PRO A 63 -0.54 -28.52 -23.70
C PRO A 63 -1.34 -28.81 -24.97
N SER A 64 -1.20 -27.96 -25.99
CA SER A 64 -1.78 -28.20 -27.31
C SER A 64 -0.98 -29.25 -28.09
N SER A 65 0.33 -29.28 -27.91
CA SER A 65 1.23 -30.32 -28.41
C SER A 65 2.53 -30.36 -27.59
N GLY A 66 3.33 -31.40 -27.81
CA GLY A 66 4.56 -31.67 -27.05
C GLY A 66 4.34 -32.65 -25.90
N SER A 67 5.41 -32.93 -25.16
CA SER A 67 5.38 -33.85 -24.00
C SER A 67 6.15 -33.26 -22.83
N ILE A 68 5.76 -33.67 -21.62
CA ILE A 68 6.35 -33.24 -20.37
C ILE A 68 6.71 -34.51 -19.60
N TYR A 69 7.94 -34.56 -19.10
CA TYR A 69 8.42 -35.61 -18.21
C TYR A 69 8.91 -34.97 -16.91
N MET A 70 8.63 -35.63 -15.81
CA MET A 70 9.00 -35.19 -14.48
C MET A 70 9.48 -36.39 -13.66
N LEU A 71 10.67 -36.27 -13.08
CA LEU A 71 11.33 -37.37 -12.35
C LEU A 71 11.37 -38.67 -13.17
N GLY A 72 11.65 -38.56 -14.47
CA GLY A 72 11.66 -39.69 -15.42
C GLY A 72 10.28 -40.25 -15.81
N ASN A 73 9.17 -39.71 -15.29
CA ASN A 73 7.82 -40.17 -15.63
C ASN A 73 7.11 -39.18 -16.56
N LYS A 74 6.36 -39.69 -17.53
CA LYS A 74 5.53 -38.83 -18.37
C LYS A 74 4.38 -38.22 -17.56
N VAL A 75 4.19 -36.91 -17.72
CA VAL A 75 3.10 -36.17 -17.08
C VAL A 75 1.85 -36.31 -17.94
N ASP A 76 0.87 -37.08 -17.44
CA ASP A 76 -0.42 -37.29 -18.07
C ASP A 76 -1.57 -37.05 -17.06
N PRO A 77 -2.79 -36.70 -17.53
CA PRO A 77 -3.96 -36.51 -16.66
C PRO A 77 -4.38 -37.84 -16.03
N GLY A 78 -3.86 -38.14 -14.83
CA GLY A 78 -4.12 -39.38 -14.10
C GLY A 78 -2.94 -39.90 -13.27
N THR A 79 -1.74 -39.34 -13.44
CA THR A 79 -0.53 -39.78 -12.72
C THR A 79 -0.50 -39.20 -11.29
N HIS A 80 -1.33 -39.74 -10.39
CA HIS A 80 -1.45 -39.23 -9.01
C HIS A 80 -0.17 -39.38 -8.17
N LYS A 81 0.56 -40.49 -8.33
CA LYS A 81 1.77 -40.79 -7.55
C LYS A 81 2.92 -39.80 -7.77
N LEU A 82 2.97 -39.15 -8.93
CA LEU A 82 4.00 -38.16 -9.25
C LEU A 82 3.88 -36.92 -8.33
N TRP A 83 2.65 -36.50 -8.06
CA TRP A 83 2.38 -35.25 -7.34
C TRP A 83 2.67 -35.34 -5.83
N GLU A 84 2.84 -36.55 -5.28
CA GLU A 84 3.27 -36.74 -3.89
C GLU A 84 4.70 -36.22 -3.65
N GLN A 85 5.51 -36.12 -4.70
CA GLN A 85 6.91 -35.68 -4.65
C GLN A 85 7.10 -34.22 -5.08
N VAL A 86 6.03 -33.53 -5.48
CA VAL A 86 6.09 -32.21 -6.11
C VAL A 86 5.30 -31.21 -5.27
N GLY A 87 6.01 -30.26 -4.68
CA GLY A 87 5.39 -29.12 -4.01
C GLY A 87 5.08 -28.01 -5.01
N TYR A 88 3.83 -27.56 -5.06
CA TYR A 88 3.45 -26.34 -5.76
C TYR A 88 2.89 -25.33 -4.77
N TRP A 89 3.45 -24.12 -4.80
CA TRP A 89 2.94 -22.99 -4.03
C TRP A 89 2.51 -21.89 -5.00
N GLU A 90 1.19 -21.73 -5.17
CA GLU A 90 0.63 -20.55 -5.82
C GLU A 90 0.47 -19.44 -4.78
N GLY A 91 0.96 -18.23 -5.10
CA GLY A 91 0.85 -17.06 -4.20
C GLY A 91 -0.58 -16.66 -3.84
N TYR A 92 -1.59 -17.26 -4.48
CA TYR A 92 -3.01 -17.09 -4.16
C TYR A 92 -3.52 -18.24 -3.31
N PHE A 93 -2.98 -18.38 -2.09
CA PHE A 93 -3.61 -19.23 -1.08
C PHE A 93 -4.93 -18.56 -0.68
N PHE A 94 -6.06 -19.05 -1.20
CA PHE A 94 -7.34 -18.87 -0.53
C PHE A 94 -7.26 -19.67 0.76
N ALA A 95 -6.73 -19.05 1.82
CA ALA A 95 -6.96 -19.55 3.15
C ALA A 95 -8.47 -19.69 3.30
N ASP A 96 -8.93 -20.91 3.57
CA ASP A 96 -10.28 -21.17 4.03
C ASP A 96 -10.52 -20.28 5.26
N ASP A 97 -11.22 -19.17 5.02
CA ASP A 97 -11.42 -18.06 5.96
C ASP A 97 -12.28 -18.50 7.15
N SER A 98 -12.86 -19.71 7.10
CA SER A 98 -13.67 -20.28 8.17
C SER A 98 -12.89 -20.51 9.46
N LYS A 99 -11.57 -20.81 9.39
CA LYS A 99 -10.73 -21.09 10.56
C LYS A 99 -9.98 -19.85 11.10
N TYR A 100 -9.96 -18.74 10.35
CA TYR A 100 -9.28 -17.49 10.70
C TYR A 100 -10.25 -16.37 11.14
N LYS A 101 -11.45 -16.75 11.60
CA LYS A 101 -12.54 -15.85 12.04
C LYS A 101 -12.35 -15.26 13.45
N LYS A 102 -11.23 -15.49 14.14
CA LYS A 102 -11.12 -15.18 15.58
C LYS A 102 -10.60 -13.79 15.93
N ASP A 103 -10.12 -12.96 15.00
CA ASP A 103 -9.70 -11.61 15.43
C ASP A 103 -9.78 -10.51 14.37
N THR A 104 -11.01 -10.09 14.07
CA THR A 104 -11.29 -8.91 13.22
C THR A 104 -10.69 -7.62 13.80
N ARG A 105 -10.57 -7.52 15.13
CA ARG A 105 -10.02 -6.34 15.81
C ARG A 105 -8.52 -6.19 15.60
N MET A 106 -7.75 -7.27 15.73
CA MET A 106 -6.30 -7.23 15.48
C MET A 106 -5.97 -6.93 14.01
N LYS A 107 -6.80 -7.41 13.06
CA LYS A 107 -6.62 -7.09 11.63
C LYS A 107 -6.77 -5.58 11.37
N ILE A 108 -7.85 -4.95 11.82
CA ILE A 108 -8.09 -3.51 11.60
C ILE A 108 -6.99 -2.64 12.22
N LEU A 109 -6.57 -2.97 13.45
CA LEU A 109 -5.53 -2.21 14.15
C LEU A 109 -4.19 -2.22 13.39
N SER A 110 -3.81 -3.39 12.85
CA SER A 110 -2.58 -3.53 12.05
C SER A 110 -2.63 -2.71 10.76
N PHE A 111 -3.81 -2.60 10.13
CA PHE A 111 -4.00 -1.78 8.93
C PHE A 111 -3.93 -0.29 9.24
N ILE A 112 -4.63 0.16 10.29
CA ILE A 112 -4.56 1.56 10.74
C ILE A 112 -3.11 1.93 11.06
N HIS A 113 -2.39 1.06 11.78
CA HIS A 113 -0.98 1.29 12.12
C HIS A 113 -0.09 1.37 10.87
N CYS A 114 -0.26 0.44 9.92
CA CYS A 114 0.49 0.43 8.67
C CYS A 114 0.23 1.72 7.86
N GLU A 115 -1.02 2.13 7.75
CA GLU A 115 -1.41 3.31 6.99
C GLU A 115 -0.96 4.61 7.67
N ALA A 116 -1.05 4.69 9.01
CA ALA A 116 -0.50 5.79 9.79
C ALA A 116 1.02 5.92 9.62
N LEU A 117 1.77 4.81 9.69
CA LEU A 117 3.22 4.83 9.47
C LEU A 117 3.61 5.29 8.07
N LYS A 118 2.84 4.91 7.04
CA LYS A 118 3.06 5.35 5.66
C LYS A 118 2.89 6.86 5.52
N VAL A 119 1.88 7.43 6.20
CA VAL A 119 1.63 8.87 6.20
C VAL A 119 2.77 9.60 6.92
N LEU A 120 3.16 9.14 8.12
CA LEU A 120 4.24 9.73 8.93
C LEU A 120 5.63 9.69 8.25
N ARG A 121 5.89 8.66 7.45
CA ARG A 121 7.17 8.52 6.71
C ARG A 121 7.21 9.34 5.42
N SER A 122 6.09 9.88 4.94
CA SER A 122 6.04 10.62 3.68
C SER A 122 6.71 11.99 3.81
N SER A 123 7.58 12.37 2.87
CA SER A 123 8.13 13.75 2.85
C SER A 123 7.06 14.80 2.53
N VAL A 124 6.05 14.43 1.73
CA VAL A 124 4.93 15.30 1.35
C VAL A 124 4.13 15.74 2.58
N PHE A 125 4.00 14.84 3.56
CA PHE A 125 3.35 15.11 4.82
C PHE A 125 4.06 16.22 5.62
N TRP A 126 5.38 16.13 5.75
CA TRP A 126 6.15 17.14 6.50
C TRP A 126 6.17 18.49 5.80
N ILE A 127 6.14 18.51 4.46
CA ILE A 127 6.00 19.74 3.68
C ILE A 127 4.68 20.43 4.00
N VAL A 128 3.57 19.69 4.10
CA VAL A 128 2.26 20.26 4.48
C VAL A 128 2.33 20.84 5.90
N VAL A 129 2.88 20.12 6.88
CA VAL A 129 3.03 20.63 8.25
C VAL A 129 3.80 21.96 8.28
N VAL A 130 4.93 22.02 7.59
CA VAL A 130 5.75 23.24 7.53
C VAL A 130 4.99 24.38 6.84
N ALA A 131 4.38 24.12 5.69
CA ALA A 131 3.62 25.14 4.96
C ALA A 131 2.51 25.74 5.83
N PHE A 132 1.81 24.90 6.59
CA PHE A 132 0.73 25.34 7.49
C PHE A 132 1.26 26.14 8.69
N ALA A 133 2.39 25.75 9.26
CA ALA A 133 3.01 26.48 10.36
C ALA A 133 3.47 27.89 9.96
N THR A 134 3.88 28.12 8.71
CA THR A 134 4.39 29.44 8.29
C THR A 134 3.36 30.56 8.38
N MET A 135 2.07 30.27 8.25
CA MET A 135 1.02 31.29 8.20
C MET A 135 0.71 31.94 9.55
N PRO A 136 0.44 31.18 10.64
CA PRO A 136 0.30 31.77 11.98
C PRO A 136 1.53 32.58 12.40
N ILE A 137 2.72 32.13 11.98
CA ILE A 137 4.00 32.79 12.23
C ILE A 137 4.06 34.14 11.49
N MET A 138 3.77 34.14 10.19
CA MET A 138 3.71 35.37 9.37
C MET A 138 2.70 36.36 9.91
N LEU A 139 1.47 35.90 10.22
CA LEU A 139 0.43 36.76 10.76
C LEU A 139 0.83 37.35 12.11
N GLY A 140 1.39 36.53 13.01
CA GLY A 140 1.90 37.00 14.29
C GLY A 140 2.98 38.07 14.15
N LEU A 141 3.90 37.89 13.20
CA LEU A 141 4.95 38.87 12.91
C LEU A 141 4.38 40.18 12.33
N VAL A 142 3.38 40.11 11.45
CA VAL A 142 2.66 41.28 10.92
C VAL A 142 1.94 42.02 12.04
N THR A 143 1.28 41.31 12.96
CA THR A 143 0.63 41.92 14.13
C THR A 143 1.65 42.58 15.05
N TYR A 144 2.80 41.95 15.28
CA TYR A 144 3.88 42.51 16.10
C TYR A 144 4.44 43.83 15.53
N ILE A 145 4.62 43.91 14.20
CA ILE A 145 5.15 45.12 13.55
C ILE A 145 4.12 46.26 13.54
N ASN A 146 2.82 45.94 13.40
CA ASN A 146 1.78 46.94 13.15
C ASN A 146 1.01 47.42 14.39
N ALA A 147 1.15 46.77 15.55
CA ALA A 147 0.25 47.02 16.68
C ALA A 147 0.91 47.78 17.85
N VAL A 148 0.34 48.96 18.16
CA VAL A 148 0.55 49.72 19.41
C VAL A 148 -0.40 49.23 20.54
N ASP A 149 -1.48 48.50 20.21
CA ASP A 149 -2.44 47.91 21.17
C ASP A 149 -3.00 46.57 20.66
N ALA A 150 -2.20 45.50 20.74
CA ALA A 150 -2.56 44.19 20.21
C ALA A 150 -3.40 43.36 21.21
N GLY A 151 -4.68 43.14 20.89
CA GLY A 151 -5.56 42.23 21.63
C GLY A 151 -5.66 40.84 20.97
N TRP A 152 -6.06 39.83 21.74
CA TRP A 152 -6.25 38.46 21.23
C TRP A 152 -7.39 38.30 20.21
N GLU A 153 -8.44 39.10 20.33
CA GLU A 153 -9.68 38.95 19.54
C GLU A 153 -9.48 39.27 18.04
N PRO A 154 -8.83 40.39 17.64
CA PRO A 154 -8.49 40.64 16.24
C PRO A 154 -7.54 39.59 15.67
N TYR A 155 -6.52 39.20 16.44
CA TYR A 155 -5.52 38.20 16.01
C TYR A 155 -6.16 36.84 15.70
N LEU A 156 -7.04 36.36 16.58
CA LEU A 156 -7.74 35.10 16.37
C LEU A 156 -8.75 35.18 15.21
N THR A 157 -9.40 36.32 15.00
CA THR A 157 -10.40 36.49 13.94
C THR A 157 -9.75 36.48 12.55
N ASP A 158 -8.66 37.24 12.36
CA ASP A 158 -7.90 37.26 11.11
C ASP A 158 -7.25 35.90 10.80
N LEU A 159 -6.77 35.24 11.85
CA LEU A 159 -6.22 33.90 11.73
C LEU A 159 -7.29 32.87 11.36
N LEU A 160 -8.45 32.86 12.03
CA LEU A 160 -9.54 31.93 11.73
C LEU A 160 -10.04 32.12 10.29
N GLY A 161 -10.24 33.37 9.85
CA GLY A 161 -10.63 33.67 8.48
C GLY A 161 -9.63 33.14 7.44
N SER A 162 -8.34 33.31 7.67
CA SER A 162 -7.27 32.89 6.76
C SER A 162 -7.00 31.38 6.81
N SER A 163 -7.05 30.79 8.00
CA SER A 163 -6.72 29.37 8.23
C SER A 163 -7.80 28.43 7.73
N THR A 164 -9.08 28.81 7.78
CA THR A 164 -10.18 27.93 7.34
C THR A 164 -10.03 27.52 5.87
N ALA A 165 -9.71 28.45 4.97
CA ALA A 165 -9.51 28.16 3.55
C ALA A 165 -8.31 27.23 3.31
N ILE A 166 -7.21 27.49 4.03
CA ILE A 166 -5.98 26.70 3.90
C ILE A 166 -6.19 25.30 4.45
N LEU A 167 -6.87 25.14 5.60
CA LEU A 167 -7.23 23.83 6.19
C LEU A 167 -8.05 22.98 5.23
N VAL A 168 -9.03 23.58 4.54
CA VAL A 168 -9.82 22.87 3.51
C VAL A 168 -8.95 22.39 2.35
N ILE A 169 -7.99 23.20 1.90
CA ILE A 169 -7.06 22.83 0.82
C ILE A 169 -6.11 21.72 1.29
N GLY A 170 -5.53 21.85 2.48
CA GLY A 170 -4.64 20.84 3.07
C GLY A 170 -5.34 19.51 3.26
N PHE A 171 -6.57 19.53 3.77
CA PHE A 171 -7.43 18.37 3.92
C PHE A 171 -7.69 17.69 2.57
N SER A 172 -8.09 18.48 1.57
CA SER A 172 -8.39 17.95 0.23
C SER A 172 -7.14 17.30 -0.38
N PHE A 173 -5.97 17.89 -0.15
CA PHE A 173 -4.70 17.36 -0.61
C PHE A 173 -4.28 16.09 0.14
N THR A 174 -4.38 16.04 1.48
CA THR A 174 -4.01 14.86 2.27
C THR A 174 -4.93 13.69 2.00
N ALA A 175 -6.24 13.93 1.88
CA ALA A 175 -7.20 12.92 1.45
C ALA A 175 -6.84 12.39 0.06
N CYS A 176 -6.62 13.28 -0.91
CA CYS A 176 -6.20 12.88 -2.26
C CYS A 176 -4.88 12.12 -2.26
N TRP A 177 -3.91 12.50 -1.42
CA TRP A 177 -2.64 11.80 -1.27
C TRP A 177 -2.81 10.38 -0.69
N VAL A 178 -3.60 10.22 0.37
CA VAL A 178 -3.86 8.92 1.03
C VAL A 178 -4.53 7.92 0.08
N PHE A 179 -5.43 8.38 -0.78
CA PHE A 179 -6.06 7.54 -1.80
C PHE A 179 -5.18 7.38 -3.06
N GLY A 180 -4.59 8.47 -3.55
CA GLY A 180 -3.78 8.53 -4.77
C GLY A 180 -2.47 7.76 -4.69
N ARG A 181 -1.91 7.61 -3.47
CA ARG A 181 -0.70 6.82 -3.25
C ARG A 181 -0.84 5.38 -3.70
N GLU A 182 -1.99 4.73 -3.49
CA GLU A 182 -2.17 3.33 -3.87
C GLU A 182 -2.12 3.13 -5.40
N TYR A 183 -2.58 4.13 -6.15
CA TYR A 183 -2.48 4.15 -7.61
C TYR A 183 -1.02 4.33 -8.05
N THR A 184 -0.27 5.19 -7.35
CA THR A 184 1.13 5.48 -7.64
C THR A 184 2.03 4.29 -7.33
N ASP A 185 1.82 3.65 -6.18
CA ASP A 185 2.60 2.50 -5.70
C ASP A 185 2.18 1.18 -6.39
N LYS A 186 1.18 1.21 -7.29
CA LYS A 186 0.61 0.05 -8.02
C LYS A 186 0.09 -1.07 -7.11
N THR A 187 -0.17 -0.80 -5.84
CA THR A 187 -0.60 -1.79 -4.84
C THR A 187 -2.10 -2.08 -4.87
N ILE A 188 -2.88 -1.39 -5.71
CA ILE A 188 -4.34 -1.60 -5.80
C ILE A 188 -4.70 -3.01 -6.24
N SER A 189 -3.97 -3.56 -7.20
CA SER A 189 -4.19 -4.95 -7.65
C SER A 189 -3.95 -5.94 -6.51
N GLU A 190 -2.92 -5.73 -5.69
CA GLU A 190 -2.62 -6.54 -4.52
C GLU A 190 -3.68 -6.42 -3.42
N LEU A 191 -4.25 -5.21 -3.24
CA LEU A 191 -5.37 -4.97 -2.33
C LEU A 191 -6.66 -5.67 -2.77
N LEU A 192 -6.91 -5.75 -4.09
CA LEU A 192 -8.09 -6.41 -4.66
C LEU A 192 -7.99 -7.94 -4.65
N VAL A 193 -6.77 -8.46 -4.61
CA VAL A 193 -6.48 -9.90 -4.53
C VAL A 193 -6.67 -10.45 -3.12
N LYS A 194 -6.36 -9.67 -2.08
CA LYS A 194 -6.44 -10.16 -0.69
C LYS A 194 -7.88 -10.55 -0.34
N PRO A 195 -8.10 -11.68 0.34
CA PRO A 195 -9.43 -12.12 0.79
C PRO A 195 -9.86 -11.28 2.00
N LEU A 196 -10.11 -9.99 1.77
CA LEU A 196 -10.50 -9.02 2.78
C LEU A 196 -11.69 -8.22 2.26
N SER A 197 -12.60 -7.85 3.17
CA SER A 197 -13.70 -7.00 2.80
C SER A 197 -13.17 -5.59 2.49
N LYS A 198 -13.44 -5.12 1.26
CA LYS A 198 -13.07 -3.79 0.74
C LYS A 198 -13.47 -2.65 1.69
N LEU A 199 -14.54 -2.85 2.47
CA LEU A 199 -15.05 -1.90 3.45
C LEU A 199 -14.04 -1.57 4.57
N TYR A 200 -13.27 -2.53 5.08
CA TYR A 200 -12.28 -2.23 6.13
C TYR A 200 -11.10 -1.41 5.62
N VAL A 201 -10.67 -1.64 4.38
CA VAL A 201 -9.61 -0.85 3.74
C VAL A 201 -10.05 0.60 3.64
N VAL A 202 -11.26 0.83 3.12
CA VAL A 202 -11.83 2.17 2.99
C VAL A 202 -12.00 2.84 4.35
N LEU A 203 -12.57 2.15 5.35
CA LEU A 203 -12.74 2.70 6.70
C LEU A 203 -11.40 3.05 7.35
N SER A 204 -10.36 2.22 7.19
CA SER A 204 -9.05 2.50 7.76
C SER A 204 -8.45 3.81 7.24
N LYS A 205 -8.66 4.13 5.95
CA LYS A 205 -8.22 5.40 5.36
C LYS A 205 -8.97 6.59 5.93
N PHE A 206 -10.30 6.49 6.03
CA PHE A 206 -11.11 7.55 6.65
C PHE A 206 -10.70 7.79 8.10
N ILE A 207 -10.43 6.74 8.88
CA ILE A 207 -9.97 6.87 10.26
C ILE A 207 -8.61 7.57 10.33
N VAL A 208 -7.67 7.22 9.45
CA VAL A 208 -6.34 7.85 9.42
C VAL A 208 -6.43 9.32 9.02
N ILE A 209 -7.25 9.66 8.02
CA ILE A 209 -7.50 11.05 7.62
C ILE A 209 -8.12 11.83 8.79
N PHE A 210 -9.14 11.28 9.44
CA PHE A 210 -9.80 11.92 10.57
C PHE A 210 -8.85 12.17 11.75
N LEU A 211 -8.08 11.15 12.16
CA LEU A 211 -7.09 11.29 13.23
C LEU A 211 -6.02 12.32 12.88
N TRP A 212 -5.64 12.38 11.61
CA TRP A 212 -4.70 13.35 11.10
C TRP A 212 -5.24 14.77 11.20
N ASP A 213 -6.49 15.00 10.80
CA ASP A 213 -7.11 16.32 10.85
C ASP A 213 -7.21 16.85 12.29
N VAL A 214 -7.56 15.98 13.23
CA VAL A 214 -7.59 16.31 14.66
C VAL A 214 -6.20 16.71 15.16
N LEU A 215 -5.16 15.98 14.76
CA LEU A 215 -3.79 16.27 15.17
C LEU A 215 -3.27 17.59 14.56
N LEU A 216 -3.59 17.85 13.29
CA LEU A 216 -3.21 19.08 12.61
C LEU A 216 -3.93 20.30 13.19
N ALA A 217 -5.20 20.17 13.55
CA ALA A 217 -5.94 21.21 14.27
C ALA A 217 -5.30 21.54 15.62
N PHE A 218 -4.93 20.51 16.39
CA PHE A 218 -4.24 20.70 17.68
C PHE A 218 -2.87 21.35 17.52
N PHE A 219 -2.11 20.94 16.51
CA PHE A 219 -0.82 21.55 16.18
C PHE A 219 -0.96 23.03 15.82
N MET A 220 -1.92 23.37 14.95
CA MET A 220 -2.20 24.76 14.58
C MET A 220 -2.59 25.60 15.80
N PHE A 221 -3.47 25.07 16.65
CA PHE A 221 -3.85 25.74 17.90
C PHE A 221 -2.63 26.00 18.80
N ALA A 222 -1.72 25.03 18.93
CA ALA A 222 -0.50 25.19 19.71
C ALA A 222 0.44 26.26 19.14
N VAL A 223 0.65 26.29 17.82
CA VAL A 223 1.50 27.32 17.16
C VAL A 223 0.95 28.72 17.38
N VAL A 224 -0.36 28.88 17.21
CA VAL A 224 -1.08 30.16 17.40
C VAL A 224 -0.97 30.63 18.84
N PHE A 225 -1.17 29.71 19.79
CA PHE A 225 -1.06 29.99 21.21
C PHE A 225 0.36 30.45 21.58
N ILE A 226 1.39 29.76 21.09
CA ILE A 226 2.79 30.14 21.30
C ILE A 226 3.07 31.53 20.72
N MET A 227 2.58 31.81 19.51
CA MET A 227 2.78 33.12 18.88
C MET A 227 2.07 34.25 19.62
N GLY A 228 0.83 34.05 20.06
CA GLY A 228 0.11 35.06 20.85
C GLY A 228 0.79 35.35 22.20
N MET A 229 1.39 34.35 22.83
CA MET A 229 2.23 34.56 24.02
C MET A 229 3.52 35.33 23.71
N LEU A 230 4.21 35.01 22.61
CA LEU A 230 5.45 35.69 22.21
C LEU A 230 5.25 37.18 21.91
N ILE A 231 4.08 37.54 21.37
CA ILE A 231 3.74 38.92 21.00
C ILE A 231 3.28 39.73 22.23
N GLY A 232 2.91 39.07 23.34
CA GLY A 232 2.45 39.74 24.56
C GLY A 232 1.05 40.36 24.42
N LEU A 233 0.13 39.68 23.72
CA LEU A 233 -1.22 40.16 23.48
C LEU A 233 -2.00 40.43 24.78
N ASN A 234 -2.67 41.57 24.86
CA ASN A 234 -3.49 41.97 26.01
C ASN A 234 -4.86 41.27 25.98
N GLY A 235 -5.32 40.80 27.15
CA GLY A 235 -6.58 40.06 27.32
C GLY A 235 -6.36 38.65 27.86
N GLY A 236 -6.93 38.36 29.03
CA GLY A 236 -6.68 37.10 29.75
C GLY A 236 -7.12 35.85 28.98
N ILE A 237 -6.23 34.86 28.96
CA ILE A 237 -6.36 33.52 28.35
C ILE A 237 -7.71 32.83 28.65
N TRP A 238 -8.26 33.07 29.85
CA TRP A 238 -9.44 32.35 30.33
C TRP A 238 -10.77 32.86 29.72
N LEU A 239 -10.94 34.17 29.54
CA LEU A 239 -12.22 34.71 29.01
C LEU A 239 -12.48 34.32 27.54
N ILE A 240 -11.42 34.06 26.77
CA ILE A 240 -11.51 33.75 25.34
C ILE A 240 -11.75 32.26 25.10
N ILE A 241 -11.11 31.38 25.88
CA ILE A 241 -11.36 29.93 25.81
C ILE A 241 -12.83 29.61 26.11
N MET A 242 -13.45 30.28 27.09
CA MET A 242 -14.89 30.13 27.34
C MET A 242 -15.75 30.63 26.18
N LYS A 243 -15.43 31.77 25.56
CA LYS A 243 -16.27 32.33 24.48
C LYS A 243 -16.17 31.52 23.19
N VAL A 244 -14.97 31.11 22.79
CA VAL A 244 -14.75 30.38 21.53
C VAL A 244 -15.28 28.95 21.61
N PHE A 245 -15.19 28.28 22.77
CA PHE A 245 -15.66 26.90 22.92
C PHE A 245 -17.17 26.78 23.17
N LEU A 246 -17.84 27.87 23.58
CA LEU A 246 -19.28 27.90 23.89
C LEU A 246 -20.12 28.44 22.71
N LEU A 247 -19.47 28.97 21.66
CA LEU A 247 -20.09 29.43 20.40
C LEU A 247 -19.89 28.46 19.21
N LEU A 248 -19.22 27.34 19.44
CA LEU A 248 -19.02 26.23 18.49
C LEU A 248 -20.03 25.12 18.79
#